data_AF-A0A3A4PH21-F1
#
_entry.id   AF-A0A3A4PH21-F1
#
_cell.length_a   1.000
_cell.length_b   1.000
_cell.length_c   1.000
_cell.angle_alpha   90.00
_cell.angle_beta   90.00
_cell.angle_gamma   90.00
#
_symmetry.space_group_name_H-M   'P 1'
#
loop_
_entity.id
_entity.type
_entity.pdbx_description
1 polymer ?
#
loop_
_entity_poly.entity_id
_entity_poly.type
_entity_poly.pdbx_seq_one_letter_code
_entity_poly.pdbx_strand_id
1 'polypeptide(L)'
;MLLAAILVAMSGCGSNPEAKSKVDQAVGLIGNAQSLLEDLLSLDERCNDLGTRFPDTEETIAEGKSLAEMALMDVDELESRYGQARDILREVADMRDAGDYAEYARLALAAVDIELEALAVNRQMLTSVWDMLDVLPLAESQEQLSYYTGEIERLTEEVSDLLQQGADAALQADQYYKEHSL
;
A
#
# COMPACT_ATOMS: atom_id res chain seq x y z
N MET A 1 27.77 1.51 -18.49
CA MET A 1 28.35 0.39 -19.27
C MET A 1 27.38 0.03 -20.37
N LEU A 2 27.86 -0.09 -21.60
CA LEU A 2 27.10 -0.58 -22.76
C LEU A 2 26.73 -2.06 -22.61
N LEU A 3 25.53 -2.43 -23.06
CA LEU A 3 25.18 -3.74 -23.65
C LEU A 3 23.88 -3.53 -24.45
N ALA A 4 23.96 -3.26 -25.75
CA ALA A 4 24.11 -4.20 -26.86
C ALA A 4 22.78 -4.90 -27.22
N ALA A 5 22.29 -4.55 -28.41
CA ALA A 5 21.13 -5.13 -29.06
C ALA A 5 21.35 -6.63 -29.34
N ILE A 6 20.40 -7.46 -28.91
CA ILE A 6 20.16 -8.77 -29.51
C ILE A 6 18.68 -8.82 -29.85
N LEU A 7 18.38 -8.64 -31.14
CA LEU A 7 17.14 -9.07 -31.75
C LEU A 7 17.11 -10.61 -31.70
N VAL A 8 16.25 -11.16 -30.84
CA VAL A 8 15.66 -12.49 -31.08
C VAL A 8 14.19 -12.24 -31.38
N ALA A 9 13.83 -12.45 -32.66
CA ALA A 9 12.45 -12.56 -33.07
C ALA A 9 11.88 -13.85 -32.45
N MET A 10 11.20 -13.73 -31.31
CA MET A 10 10.29 -14.76 -30.84
C MET A 10 8.88 -14.37 -31.26
N SER A 11 8.25 -15.26 -32.03
CA SER A 11 6.84 -15.23 -32.35
C SER A 11 6.06 -15.57 -31.08
N GLY A 12 5.91 -14.59 -30.18
CA GLY A 12 5.00 -14.66 -29.05
C GLY A 12 3.57 -14.56 -29.56
N CYS A 13 2.91 -15.71 -29.70
CA CYS A 13 1.48 -15.80 -30.00
C CYS A 13 0.70 -15.31 -28.76
N GLY A 14 0.47 -14.00 -28.65
CA GLY A 14 -0.20 -13.42 -27.47
C GLY A 14 -0.31 -11.89 -27.42
N SER A 15 -0.10 -11.16 -28.52
CA SER A 15 -0.24 -9.70 -28.48
C SER A 15 -1.71 -9.30 -28.50
N ASN A 16 -2.35 -9.27 -27.33
CA ASN A 16 -3.61 -8.54 -27.14
C ASN A 16 -3.25 -7.10 -26.71
N PRO A 17 -3.25 -6.11 -27.63
CA PRO A 17 -2.76 -4.77 -27.33
C PRO A 17 -3.63 -4.05 -26.29
N GLU A 18 -4.90 -4.41 -26.21
CA GLU A 18 -5.82 -3.89 -25.21
C GLU A 18 -5.48 -4.42 -23.81
N ALA A 19 -5.27 -5.75 -23.67
CA ALA A 19 -4.86 -6.35 -22.41
C ALA A 19 -3.53 -5.78 -21.92
N LYS A 20 -2.55 -5.64 -22.82
CA LYS A 20 -1.27 -4.98 -22.50
C LYS A 20 -1.47 -3.54 -22.04
N SER A 21 -2.23 -2.74 -22.79
CA SER A 21 -2.44 -1.33 -22.45
C SER A 21 -3.12 -1.16 -21.08
N LYS A 22 -4.05 -2.06 -20.73
CA LYS A 22 -4.70 -2.07 -19.41
C LYS A 22 -3.73 -2.48 -18.30
N VAL A 23 -2.91 -3.51 -18.53
CA VAL A 23 -1.85 -3.89 -17.60
C VAL A 23 -0.86 -2.74 -17.38
N ASP A 24 -0.36 -2.11 -18.43
CA ASP A 24 0.55 -0.96 -18.35
C ASP A 24 -0.10 0.19 -17.56
N GLN A 25 -1.41 0.42 -17.73
CA GLN A 25 -2.16 1.43 -16.98
C GLN A 25 -2.26 1.09 -15.49
N ALA A 26 -2.60 -0.16 -15.15
CA ALA A 26 -2.69 -0.60 -13.75
C ALA A 26 -1.33 -0.54 -13.05
N VAL A 27 -0.26 -1.02 -13.71
CA VAL A 27 1.12 -0.92 -13.21
C VAL A 27 1.54 0.54 -13.07
N GLY A 28 1.13 1.42 -14.00
CA GLY A 28 1.38 2.85 -13.90
C GLY A 28 0.70 3.50 -12.69
N LEU A 29 -0.53 3.11 -12.35
CA LEU A 29 -1.24 3.59 -11.16
C LEU A 29 -0.50 3.19 -9.88
N ILE A 30 -0.06 1.92 -9.81
CA ILE A 30 0.71 1.38 -8.67
C ILE A 30 2.08 2.07 -8.57
N GLY A 31 2.81 2.18 -9.67
CA GLY A 31 4.14 2.80 -9.68
C GLY A 31 4.11 4.28 -9.29
N ASN A 32 3.08 5.02 -9.69
CA ASN A 32 2.91 6.43 -9.29
C ASN A 32 2.51 6.60 -7.82
N ALA A 33 2.13 5.52 -7.13
CA ALA A 33 1.82 5.54 -5.70
C ALA A 33 3.07 5.58 -4.80
N GLN A 34 4.26 5.33 -5.36
CA GLN A 34 5.51 5.25 -4.60
C GLN A 34 5.77 6.48 -3.71
N SER A 35 5.52 7.69 -4.22
CA SER A 35 5.77 8.91 -3.44
C SER A 35 4.91 8.98 -2.18
N LEU A 36 3.65 8.53 -2.26
CA LEU A 36 2.74 8.51 -1.11
C LEU A 36 3.18 7.49 -0.06
N LEU A 37 3.71 6.34 -0.50
CA LEU A 37 4.28 5.35 0.42
C LEU A 37 5.53 5.90 1.12
N GLU A 38 6.39 6.62 0.40
CA GLU A 38 7.56 7.29 0.98
C GLU A 38 7.15 8.40 1.96
N ASP A 39 6.10 9.16 1.64
CA ASP A 39 5.54 10.18 2.52
C ASP A 39 4.98 9.56 3.81
N LEU A 40 4.25 8.44 3.72
CA LEU A 40 3.76 7.70 4.89
C LEU A 40 4.88 7.20 5.80
N LEU A 41 5.98 6.69 5.23
CA LEU A 41 7.16 6.30 6.02
C LEU A 41 7.78 7.50 6.74
N SER A 42 7.84 8.66 6.07
CA SER A 42 8.34 9.89 6.71
C SER A 42 7.41 10.38 7.83
N LEU A 43 6.10 10.22 7.67
CA LEU A 43 5.12 10.55 8.71
C LEU A 43 5.23 9.62 9.92
N ASP A 44 5.45 8.32 9.71
CA ASP A 44 5.70 7.36 10.79
C ASP A 44 6.95 7.72 11.62
N GLU A 45 8.06 8.05 10.95
CA GLU A 45 9.28 8.51 11.63
C GLU A 45 9.01 9.75 12.51
N ARG A 46 8.20 10.70 12.02
CA ARG A 46 7.80 11.90 12.78
C ARG A 46 6.84 11.60 13.93
N CYS A 47 6.06 10.52 13.84
CA CYS A 47 5.22 10.07 14.94
C CYS A 47 6.06 9.45 16.06
N ASN A 48 7.09 8.69 15.72
CA ASN A 48 7.96 7.98 16.68
C ASN A 48 8.74 8.92 17.63
N ASP A 49 8.95 10.18 17.25
CA ASP A 49 9.69 11.15 18.06
C ASP A 49 8.82 12.27 18.69
N LEU A 50 7.50 12.25 18.49
CA LEU A 50 6.53 13.24 18.99
C LEU A 50 6.73 13.61 20.46
N GLY A 51 6.76 12.60 21.34
CA GLY A 51 6.87 12.78 22.79
C GLY A 51 8.23 13.32 23.26
N THR A 52 9.21 13.41 22.36
CA THR A 52 10.55 13.96 22.66
C THR A 52 10.75 15.37 22.10
N ARG A 53 9.97 15.76 21.08
CA ARG A 53 10.10 17.03 20.36
C ARG A 53 9.37 18.19 21.03
N PHE A 54 8.27 17.90 21.72
CA PHE A 54 7.43 18.91 22.35
C PHE A 54 7.44 18.74 23.87
N PRO A 55 7.74 19.80 24.63
CA PRO A 55 7.76 19.74 26.09
C PRO A 55 6.36 19.79 26.72
N ASP A 56 5.35 20.21 25.96
CA ASP A 56 3.98 20.40 26.40
C ASP A 56 3.02 19.37 25.76
N THR A 57 2.10 18.85 26.56
CA THR A 57 1.17 17.79 26.14
C THR A 57 0.16 18.29 25.10
N GLU A 58 -0.30 19.54 25.19
CA GLU A 58 -1.24 20.12 24.23
C GLU A 58 -0.58 20.27 22.85
N GLU A 59 0.68 20.73 22.82
CA GLU A 59 1.48 20.80 21.59
C GLU A 59 1.73 19.42 20.99
N THR A 60 2.09 18.41 21.80
CA THR A 60 2.26 17.02 21.33
C THR A 60 0.98 16.48 20.71
N ILE A 61 -0.18 16.70 21.35
CA ILE A 61 -1.47 16.22 20.84
C ILE A 61 -1.83 16.91 19.52
N ALA A 62 -1.64 18.23 19.44
CA ALA A 62 -1.94 19.00 18.24
C ALA A 62 -1.09 18.54 17.05
N GLU A 63 0.22 18.37 17.23
CA GLU A 63 1.09 17.85 16.17
C GLU A 63 0.74 16.40 15.83
N GLY A 64 0.49 15.54 16.82
CA GLY A 64 0.13 14.14 16.59
C GLY A 64 -1.14 13.99 15.74
N LYS A 65 -2.14 14.83 15.99
CA LYS A 65 -3.36 14.86 15.16
C LYS A 65 -3.09 15.37 13.75
N SER A 66 -2.30 16.44 13.60
CA SER A 66 -1.89 16.93 12.28
C SER A 66 -1.19 15.84 11.46
N LEU A 67 -0.29 15.08 12.08
CA LEU A 67 0.38 13.94 11.47
C LEU A 67 -0.58 12.83 11.05
N ALA A 68 -1.49 12.43 11.94
CA ALA A 68 -2.50 11.43 11.64
C ALA A 68 -3.46 11.90 10.52
N GLU A 69 -3.81 13.18 10.45
CA GLU A 69 -4.63 13.75 9.37
C GLU A 69 -3.94 13.62 8.01
N MET A 70 -2.67 14.04 7.93
CA MET A 70 -1.87 13.93 6.70
C MET A 70 -1.74 12.46 6.26
N ALA A 71 -1.45 11.56 7.20
CA ALA A 71 -1.33 10.14 6.90
C ALA A 71 -2.65 9.53 6.39
N LEU A 72 -3.79 9.91 6.99
CA LEU A 72 -5.11 9.47 6.52
C LEU A 72 -5.42 9.96 5.11
N MET A 73 -5.03 11.19 4.75
CA MET A 73 -5.18 11.70 3.38
C MET A 73 -4.34 10.90 2.37
N ASP A 74 -3.10 10.54 2.73
CA ASP A 74 -2.25 9.73 1.86
C ASP A 74 -2.80 8.31 1.71
N VAL A 75 -3.33 7.72 2.78
CA VAL A 75 -4.02 6.42 2.75
C VAL A 75 -5.27 6.48 1.86
N ASP A 76 -6.09 7.53 1.94
CA ASP A 76 -7.26 7.73 1.07
C ASP A 76 -6.87 7.72 -0.42
N GLU A 77 -5.81 8.43 -0.77
CA GLU A 77 -5.32 8.52 -2.15
C GLU A 77 -4.71 7.18 -2.61
N LEU A 78 -3.99 6.47 -1.74
CA LEU A 78 -3.48 5.13 -2.01
C LEU A 78 -4.61 4.15 -2.28
N GLU A 79 -5.63 4.09 -1.42
CA GLU A 79 -6.79 3.21 -1.62
C GLU A 79 -7.51 3.52 -2.94
N SER A 80 -7.63 4.79 -3.32
CA SER A 80 -8.20 5.20 -4.61
C SER A 80 -7.40 4.66 -5.79
N ARG A 81 -6.06 4.77 -5.76
CA ARG A 81 -5.18 4.32 -6.85
C ARG A 81 -5.15 2.79 -6.96
N TYR A 82 -4.97 2.11 -5.83
CA TYR A 82 -4.97 0.64 -5.79
C TYR A 82 -6.35 0.08 -6.15
N GLY A 83 -7.43 0.73 -5.74
CA GLY A 83 -8.79 0.37 -6.12
C GLY A 83 -9.01 0.46 -7.63
N GLN A 84 -8.52 1.51 -8.29
CA GLN A 84 -8.56 1.63 -9.75
C GLN A 84 -7.70 0.57 -10.45
N ALA A 85 -6.48 0.32 -9.95
CA ALA A 85 -5.60 -0.70 -10.50
C ALA A 85 -6.23 -2.09 -10.41
N ARG A 86 -6.84 -2.42 -9.26
CA ARG A 86 -7.59 -3.66 -9.02
C ARG A 86 -8.70 -3.86 -10.05
N ASP A 87 -9.50 -2.83 -10.29
CA ASP A 87 -10.64 -2.93 -11.21
C ASP A 87 -10.15 -3.18 -12.65
N ILE A 88 -9.08 -2.50 -13.07
CA ILE A 88 -8.45 -2.73 -14.38
C ILE A 88 -7.87 -4.15 -14.49
N LEU A 89 -7.18 -4.64 -13.46
CA LEU A 89 -6.61 -5.99 -13.46
C LEU A 89 -7.70 -7.07 -13.50
N ARG A 90 -8.83 -6.87 -12.82
CA ARG A 90 -10.01 -7.75 -12.92
C ARG A 90 -10.54 -7.81 -14.34
N GLU A 91 -10.65 -6.67 -15.02
CA GLU A 91 -11.06 -6.66 -16.43
C GLU A 91 -10.13 -7.51 -17.29
N VAL A 92 -8.81 -7.37 -17.13
CA VAL A 92 -7.82 -8.15 -17.90
C VAL A 92 -7.89 -9.64 -17.56
N ALA A 93 -8.06 -10.00 -16.29
CA ALA A 93 -8.17 -11.39 -15.86
C ALA A 93 -9.38 -12.13 -16.46
N ASP A 94 -10.47 -11.38 -16.74
CA ASP A 94 -11.72 -11.87 -17.32
C ASP A 94 -11.79 -11.78 -18.86
N MET A 95 -10.79 -11.16 -19.50
CA MET A 95 -10.72 -11.05 -20.96
C MET A 95 -10.46 -12.42 -21.61
N ARG A 96 -11.33 -12.82 -22.55
CA ARG A 96 -11.25 -14.11 -23.26
C ARG A 96 -9.96 -14.32 -24.04
N ASP A 97 -9.42 -13.25 -24.62
CA ASP A 97 -8.26 -13.30 -25.53
C ASP A 97 -7.03 -12.60 -24.94
N ALA A 98 -6.96 -12.41 -23.62
CA ALA A 98 -5.83 -11.73 -22.97
C ALA A 98 -4.55 -12.59 -22.89
N GLY A 99 -4.65 -13.91 -23.09
CA GLY A 99 -3.49 -14.80 -23.09
C GLY A 99 -2.72 -14.71 -21.77
N ASP A 100 -1.40 -14.58 -21.85
CA ASP A 100 -0.50 -14.50 -20.69
C ASP A 100 -0.78 -13.27 -19.81
N TYR A 101 -1.35 -12.19 -20.36
CA TYR A 101 -1.75 -11.02 -19.56
C TYR A 101 -2.89 -11.33 -18.58
N ALA A 102 -3.77 -12.30 -18.89
CA ALA A 102 -4.84 -12.69 -17.97
C ALA A 102 -4.27 -13.36 -16.71
N GLU A 103 -3.27 -14.20 -16.87
CA GLU A 103 -2.63 -14.89 -15.74
C GLU A 103 -1.77 -13.93 -14.93
N TYR A 104 -0.99 -13.07 -15.59
CA TYR A 104 -0.30 -11.99 -14.92
C TYR A 104 -1.27 -11.11 -14.10
N ALA A 105 -2.40 -10.74 -14.70
CA ALA A 105 -3.39 -9.91 -14.02
C ALA A 105 -3.98 -10.58 -12.78
N ARG A 106 -4.18 -11.91 -12.77
CA ARG A 106 -4.63 -12.66 -11.58
C ARG A 106 -3.59 -12.63 -10.46
N LEU A 107 -2.31 -12.83 -10.79
CA LEU A 107 -1.21 -12.79 -9.82
C LEU A 107 -1.05 -11.37 -9.24
N ALA A 108 -1.05 -10.35 -10.10
CA ALA A 108 -0.99 -8.96 -9.68
C ALA A 108 -2.21 -8.55 -8.85
N LEU A 109 -3.40 -9.04 -9.19
CA LEU A 109 -4.63 -8.79 -8.44
C LEU A 109 -4.53 -9.32 -7.00
N ALA A 110 -3.94 -10.50 -6.80
CA ALA A 110 -3.74 -11.05 -5.47
C ALA A 110 -2.86 -10.14 -4.59
N ALA A 111 -1.78 -9.59 -5.15
CA ALA A 111 -0.95 -8.61 -4.45
C ALA A 111 -1.72 -7.32 -4.13
N VAL A 112 -2.44 -6.76 -5.11
CA VAL A 112 -3.21 -5.52 -4.93
C VAL A 112 -4.34 -5.68 -3.91
N ASP A 113 -5.01 -6.83 -3.86
CA ASP A 113 -6.07 -7.09 -2.88
C ASP A 113 -5.49 -7.15 -1.45
N ILE A 114 -4.30 -7.74 -1.25
CA ILE A 114 -3.61 -7.75 0.05
C ILE A 114 -3.16 -6.34 0.46
N GLU A 115 -2.60 -5.56 -0.46
CA GLU A 115 -2.18 -4.18 -0.18
C GLU A 115 -3.36 -3.29 0.20
N LEU A 116 -4.53 -3.47 -0.44
CA LEU A 116 -5.75 -2.77 -0.06
C LEU A 116 -6.25 -3.15 1.33
N GLU A 117 -6.08 -4.41 1.73
CA GLU A 117 -6.36 -4.86 3.10
C GLU A 117 -5.39 -4.20 4.10
N ALA A 118 -4.09 -4.17 3.78
CA ALA A 118 -3.09 -3.50 4.61
C ALA A 118 -3.40 -2.00 4.80
N LEU A 119 -3.81 -1.30 3.73
CA LEU A 119 -4.22 0.11 3.80
C LEU A 119 -5.45 0.31 4.70
N ALA A 120 -6.44 -0.58 4.62
CA ALA A 120 -7.62 -0.52 5.46
C ALA A 120 -7.29 -0.73 6.95
N VAL A 121 -6.39 -1.67 7.27
CA VAL A 121 -5.91 -1.88 8.65
C VAL A 121 -5.08 -0.68 9.11
N ASN A 122 -4.24 -0.10 8.25
CA ASN A 122 -3.46 1.09 8.55
C ASN A 122 -4.36 2.30 8.86
N ARG A 123 -5.45 2.48 8.12
CA ARG A 123 -6.48 3.48 8.43
C ARG A 123 -7.08 3.27 9.82
N GLN A 124 -7.40 2.02 10.19
CA GLN A 124 -7.90 1.71 11.53
C GLN A 124 -6.87 2.05 12.61
N MET A 125 -5.58 1.79 12.36
CA MET A 125 -4.49 2.12 13.27
C MET A 125 -4.37 3.64 13.46
N LEU A 126 -4.36 4.41 12.37
CA LEU A 126 -4.30 5.88 12.42
C LEU A 126 -5.51 6.48 13.14
N THR A 127 -6.71 5.92 12.93
CA THR A 127 -7.92 6.30 13.67
C THR A 127 -7.77 6.00 15.16
N SER A 128 -7.18 4.86 15.52
CA SER A 128 -6.94 4.50 16.92
C SER A 128 -5.93 5.43 17.59
N VAL A 129 -4.89 5.85 16.87
CA VAL A 129 -3.93 6.88 17.32
C VAL A 129 -4.66 8.21 17.54
N TRP A 130 -5.50 8.63 16.59
CA TRP A 130 -6.28 9.85 16.70
C TRP A 130 -7.16 9.85 17.95
N ASP A 131 -7.94 8.78 18.14
CA ASP A 131 -8.83 8.62 19.29
C ASP A 131 -8.06 8.59 20.61
N MET A 132 -6.89 7.94 20.63
CA MET A 132 -6.00 7.95 21.80
C MET A 132 -5.56 9.37 22.16
N LEU A 133 -5.17 10.19 21.17
CA LEU A 133 -4.77 11.57 21.38
C LEU A 133 -5.92 12.44 21.91
N ASP A 134 -7.17 12.14 21.53
CA ASP A 134 -8.37 12.82 22.03
C ASP A 134 -8.62 12.56 23.52
N VAL A 135 -8.36 11.34 23.99
CA VAL A 135 -8.60 10.96 25.39
C VAL A 135 -7.40 11.21 26.30
N LEU A 136 -6.21 11.43 25.74
CA LEU A 136 -4.96 11.61 26.48
C LEU A 136 -5.03 12.70 27.58
N PRO A 137 -5.65 13.88 27.37
CA PRO A 137 -5.80 14.90 28.42
C PRO A 137 -6.68 14.48 29.60
N LEU A 138 -7.59 13.52 29.37
CA LEU A 138 -8.57 13.04 30.34
C LEU A 138 -8.12 11.75 31.03
N ALA A 139 -7.02 11.16 30.57
CA ALA A 139 -6.50 9.93 31.12
C ALA A 139 -5.93 10.17 32.53
N GLU A 140 -6.60 9.63 33.54
CA GLU A 140 -6.19 9.69 34.95
C GLU A 140 -5.22 8.54 35.30
N SER A 141 -5.08 7.55 34.42
CA SER A 141 -4.18 6.40 34.61
C SER A 141 -3.72 5.78 33.29
N GLN A 142 -2.60 5.07 33.35
CA GLN A 142 -2.07 4.29 32.23
C GLN A 142 -3.01 3.16 31.79
N GLU A 143 -3.86 2.66 32.70
CA GLU A 143 -4.83 1.58 32.41
C GLU A 143 -5.87 2.04 31.38
N GLN A 144 -6.26 3.32 31.38
CA GLN A 144 -7.19 3.88 30.39
C GLN A 144 -6.58 4.00 28.99
N LEU A 145 -5.27 4.18 28.90
CA LEU A 145 -4.55 4.25 27.62
C LEU A 145 -4.12 2.86 27.12
N SER A 146 -4.07 1.87 28.00
CA SER A 146 -3.60 0.51 27.68
C SER A 146 -4.41 -0.18 26.57
N TYR A 147 -5.70 0.14 26.46
CA TYR A 147 -6.54 -0.32 25.36
C TYR A 147 -6.00 0.16 24.01
N TYR A 148 -5.74 1.47 23.89
CA TYR A 148 -5.28 2.06 22.64
C TYR A 148 -3.87 1.59 22.27
N THR A 149 -2.96 1.54 23.24
CA THR A 149 -1.61 1.06 22.96
C THR A 149 -1.62 -0.40 22.51
N GLY A 150 -2.40 -1.26 23.17
CA GLY A 150 -2.53 -2.67 22.77
C GLY A 150 -3.21 -2.85 21.41
N GLU A 151 -4.21 -2.03 21.09
CA GLU A 151 -4.87 -2.07 19.78
C GLU A 151 -3.95 -1.57 18.65
N ILE A 152 -3.17 -0.50 18.89
CA ILE A 152 -2.18 0.00 17.93
C ILE A 152 -1.08 -1.05 17.70
N GLU A 153 -0.57 -1.69 18.75
CA GLU A 153 0.41 -2.78 18.63
C GLU A 153 -0.14 -3.95 17.80
N ARG A 154 -1.36 -4.41 18.11
CA ARG A 154 -2.03 -5.48 17.38
C ARG A 154 -2.20 -5.14 15.89
N LEU A 155 -2.65 -3.92 15.59
CA LEU A 155 -2.84 -3.46 14.21
C LEU A 155 -1.51 -3.30 13.48
N THR A 156 -0.46 -2.87 14.17
CA THR A 156 0.91 -2.77 13.61
C THR A 156 1.41 -4.15 13.18
N GLU A 157 1.24 -5.17 14.02
CA GLU A 157 1.61 -6.55 13.69
C GLU A 157 0.81 -7.08 12.48
N GLU A 158 -0.49 -6.79 12.44
CA GLU A 158 -1.38 -7.18 11.34
C GLU A 158 -0.98 -6.50 10.02
N VAL A 159 -0.70 -5.20 10.02
CA VAL A 159 -0.19 -4.48 8.84
C VAL A 159 1.15 -5.07 8.40
N SER A 160 2.07 -5.34 9.32
CA SER A 160 3.38 -5.90 8.97
C SER A 160 3.26 -7.29 8.33
N ASP A 161 2.34 -8.14 8.79
CA ASP A 161 2.10 -9.45 8.20
C ASP A 161 1.51 -9.32 6.79
N LEU A 162 0.51 -8.44 6.61
CA LEU A 162 -0.10 -8.18 5.30
C LEU A 162 0.91 -7.63 4.30
N LEU A 163 1.78 -6.70 4.70
CA LEU A 163 2.83 -6.16 3.82
C LEU A 163 3.83 -7.25 3.37
N GLN A 164 4.16 -8.19 4.26
CA GLN A 164 5.02 -9.31 3.90
C GLN A 164 4.33 -10.25 2.89
N GLN A 165 3.04 -10.56 3.12
CA GLN A 165 2.24 -11.36 2.19
C GLN A 165 2.09 -10.67 0.82
N GLY A 166 1.84 -9.36 0.82
CA GLY A 166 1.72 -8.52 -0.38
C GLY A 166 3.02 -8.51 -1.19
N ALA A 167 4.16 -8.34 -0.51
CA ALA A 167 5.48 -8.40 -1.14
C ALA A 167 5.76 -9.77 -1.79
N ASP A 168 5.42 -10.87 -1.11
CA ASP A 168 5.59 -12.22 -1.65
C ASP A 168 4.69 -12.50 -2.86
N ALA A 169 3.46 -11.97 -2.86
CA ALA A 169 2.54 -12.05 -3.99
C ALA A 169 3.01 -11.19 -5.18
N ALA A 170 3.46 -9.96 -4.92
CA ALA A 170 4.01 -9.06 -5.93
C ALA A 170 5.25 -9.68 -6.59
N LEU A 171 6.13 -10.32 -5.81
CA LEU A 171 7.31 -11.00 -6.33
C LEU A 171 6.95 -12.13 -7.31
N GLN A 172 5.88 -12.88 -7.03
CA GLN A 172 5.39 -13.92 -7.93
C GLN A 172 4.87 -13.33 -9.25
N ALA A 173 4.09 -12.25 -9.19
CA ALA A 173 3.61 -11.55 -10.38
C ALA A 173 4.77 -11.02 -11.24
N ASP A 174 5.79 -10.42 -10.60
CA ASP A 174 6.99 -9.91 -11.25
C ASP A 174 7.83 -11.02 -11.91
N GLN A 175 7.97 -12.17 -11.26
CA GLN A 175 8.66 -13.33 -11.82
C GLN A 175 7.93 -13.82 -13.06
N TYR A 176 6.61 -13.98 -12.98
CA TYR A 176 5.78 -14.39 -14.11
C TYR A 176 5.92 -13.43 -15.30
N TYR A 177 5.86 -12.12 -15.04
CA TYR A 177 6.02 -11.07 -16.05
C TYR A 177 7.37 -11.18 -16.79
N LYS A 178 8.46 -11.40 -16.03
CA LYS A 178 9.82 -11.55 -16.59
C LYS A 178 9.98 -12.83 -17.40
N GLU A 179 9.46 -13.95 -16.91
CA GLU A 179 9.55 -15.26 -17.58
C GLU A 179 8.81 -15.27 -18.92
N HIS A 180 7.69 -14.54 -19.02
CA HIS A 180 6.84 -14.48 -20.21
C HIS A 180 7.12 -13.25 -21.10
N SER A 181 8.07 -12.40 -20.73
CA SER A 181 8.50 -11.22 -21.51
C SER A 181 7.34 -10.28 -21.89
N LEU A 182 6.47 -9.97 -20.92
CA LEU A 182 5.24 -9.18 -21.12
C LEU A 182 5.46 -7.67 -21.27
#